data_AF-A0A7V7D464-F1
#
_entry.id   AF-A0A7V7D464-F1
#
_cell.length_a   1.000
_cell.length_b   1.000
_cell.length_c   1.000
_cell.angle_alpha   90.00
_cell.angle_beta   90.00
_cell.angle_gamma   90.00
#
_symmetry.space_group_name_H-M   'P 1'
#
loop_
_entity.id
_entity.type
_entity.pdbx_description
1 polymer ?
#
loop_
_entity_poly.entity_id
_entity_poly.type
_entity_poly.pdbx_seq_one_letter_code
_entity_poly.pdbx_strand_id
1 'polypeptide(L)' 'MKKKYIVELTKQGRQTLQQLVSTGKASARKLTHARILLKADSSPGGPN' A
#
# COMPACT_ATOMS: atom_id res chain seq x y z
N MET A 1 3.15 24.79 -3.99
CA MET A 1 2.21 23.75 -3.52
C MET A 1 2.81 22.36 -3.71
N LYS A 2 2.67 21.43 -2.76
CA LYS A 2 3.15 20.04 -2.93
C LYS A 2 2.19 19.27 -3.84
N LYS A 3 2.73 18.48 -4.78
CA LYS A 3 1.92 17.59 -5.63
C LYS A 3 1.24 16.53 -4.74
N LYS A 4 -0.07 16.33 -4.92
CA LYS A 4 -0.84 15.26 -4.30
C LYS A 4 -1.09 14.18 -5.35
N TYR A 5 -0.98 12.91 -4.94
CA TYR A 5 -1.23 11.76 -5.80
C TYR A 5 -2.32 10.91 -5.15
N ILE A 6 -3.33 10.54 -5.94
CA ILE A 6 -4.33 9.55 -5.57
C ILE A 6 -3.74 8.18 -5.84
N VAL A 7 -3.79 7.30 -4.85
CA VAL A 7 -3.25 5.94 -4.97
C VAL A 7 -4.41 5.00 -5.25
N GLU A 8 -4.48 4.43 -6.44
CA GLU A 8 -5.42 3.36 -6.76
C GLU A 8 -4.64 2.04 -6.89
N LEU A 9 -4.86 1.11 -5.98
CA LEU A 9 -4.26 -0.21 -6.07
C LEU A 9 -5.14 -1.16 -6.88
N THR A 10 -4.50 -1.96 -7.74
CA THR A 10 -5.17 -3.14 -8.31
C THR A 10 -5.39 -4.18 -7.22
N LYS A 11 -6.37 -5.07 -7.41
CA LYS A 11 -6.64 -6.18 -6.48
C LYS A 11 -5.39 -7.02 -6.20
N GLN A 12 -4.63 -7.34 -7.25
CA GLN A 12 -3.38 -8.09 -7.14
C GLN A 12 -2.32 -7.30 -6.35
N GLY A 13 -2.13 -6.01 -6.67
CA GLY A 13 -1.17 -5.16 -5.97
C GLY A 13 -1.48 -5.04 -4.47
N ARG A 14 -2.75 -4.85 -4.11
CA ARG A 14 -3.19 -4.85 -2.70
C ARG A 14 -2.85 -6.16 -2.01
N GLN A 15 -3.19 -7.30 -2.61
CA GLN A 15 -2.91 -8.62 -2.03
C GLN A 15 -1.41 -8.84 -1.81
N THR A 16 -0.56 -8.49 -2.79
CA THR A 16 0.89 -8.58 -2.65
C THR A 16 1.41 -7.71 -1.51
N LEU A 17 0.93 -6.47 -1.38
CA LEU A 17 1.34 -5.58 -0.30
C LEU A 17 0.85 -6.07 1.08
N GLN A 18 -0.37 -6.59 1.16
CA GLN A 18 -0.90 -7.19 2.40
C GLN A 18 -0.07 -8.40 2.83
N GLN A 19 0.27 -9.29 1.88
CA GLN A 19 1.13 -10.44 2.14
C GLN A 19 2.55 -10.01 2.55
N LEU A 20 3.09 -8.97 1.93
CA LEU A 20 4.40 -8.43 2.28
C LEU A 20 4.42 -7.88 3.72
N VAL A 21 3.36 -7.18 4.13
CA VAL A 21 3.25 -6.64 5.50
C VAL A 21 2.99 -7.74 6.52
N SER A 22 2.18 -8.76 6.19
CA SER A 22 1.84 -9.85 7.10
C SER A 22 3.00 -10.82 7.33
N THR A 23 3.80 -11.09 6.29
CA THR A 23 4.96 -11.99 6.40
C THR A 23 6.13 -11.37 7.18
N GLY A 24 6.23 -10.04 7.24
CA GLY A 24 7.27 -9.32 7.97
C GLY A 24 8.71 -9.52 7.44
N LYS A 25 8.89 -10.30 6.38
CA LYS A 25 10.19 -10.65 5.78
C LYS A 25 10.57 -9.65 4.68
N ALA A 26 10.97 -8.45 5.08
CA ALA A 26 11.56 -7.44 4.19
C ALA A 26 12.27 -6.36 5.01
N SER A 27 13.07 -5.51 4.35
CA SER A 27 13.64 -4.34 5.01
C SER A 27 12.55 -3.43 5.58
N ALA A 28 12.82 -2.82 6.73
CA ALA A 28 11.86 -1.94 7.41
C ALA A 28 11.32 -0.84 6.48
N ARG A 29 12.19 -0.26 5.65
CA ARG A 29 11.82 0.75 4.65
C ARG A 29 10.77 0.22 3.66
N LYS A 30 10.96 -1.00 3.14
CA LYS A 30 10.02 -1.63 2.19
C LYS A 30 8.67 -1.91 2.86
N LEU A 31 8.66 -2.42 4.08
CA LEU A 31 7.44 -2.64 4.86
C LEU A 31 6.69 -1.33 5.15
N THR A 32 7.42 -0.26 5.48
CA THR A 32 6.83 1.07 5.70
C THR A 32 6.18 1.61 4.44
N HIS A 33 6.86 1.54 3.29
CA HIS A 33 6.26 1.94 2.01
C HIS A 33 4.99 1.14 1.69
N ALA A 34 5.00 -0.18 1.92
CA ALA A 34 3.82 -1.01 1.71
C ALA A 34 2.63 -0.60 2.60
N ARG A 35 2.87 -0.31 3.88
CA ARG A 35 1.84 0.19 4.80
C ARG A 35 1.28 1.54 4.36
N ILE A 36 2.13 2.46 3.91
CA ILE A 36 1.71 3.79 3.43
C ILE A 36 0.81 3.63 2.20
N LEU A 37 1.21 2.80 1.22
CA LEU A 37 0.41 2.56 0.02
C LEU A 37 -0.95 1.92 0.34
N LEU A 38 -0.97 0.92 1.22
CA LEU A 38 -2.23 0.29 1.67
C LEU A 38 -3.15 1.27 2.40
N LYS A 39 -2.59 2.17 3.21
CA LYS A 39 -3.35 3.20 3.92
C LYS A 39 -3.87 4.30 2.99
N ALA A 40 -3.16 4.57 1.89
CA ALA A 40 -3.53 5.58 0.91
C ALA A 40 -4.44 5.05 -0.22
N ASP A 41 -4.67 3.74 -0.28
CA ASP A 41 -5.47 3.09 -1.33
C ASP A 41 -6.90 3.66 -1.37
N SER A 42 -7.22 4.28 -2.51
CA SER A 42 -8.52 4.92 -2.81
C SER A 42 -9.32 4.13 -3.86
N SER A 43 -8.90 2.90 -4.16
CA SER A 43 -9.65 2.02 -5.06
C SER A 43 -10.85 1.38 -4.31
N PRO A 44 -11.80 0.72 -5.00
CA PRO A 44 -13.08 0.28 -4.40
C PRO A 44 -13.01 -0.67 -3.18
N GLY A 45 -11.84 -1.24 -2.90
CA GLY A 45 -11.64 -2.06 -1.68
C GLY A 45 -10.57 -1.50 -0.75
N GLY A 46 -10.18 -0.24 -0.95
CA GLY A 46 -9.29 0.51 -0.10
C GLY A 46 -10.07 1.29 0.98
N PRO A 47 -9.37 1.83 1.99
CA PRO A 47 -10.02 2.53 3.10
C PRO A 47 -10.38 4.00 2.84
N ASN A 48 -9.99 4.60 1.70
CA ASN A 48 -10.29 6.00 1.35
C ASN A 48 -11.20 6.15 0.15
#